data_AF-A0A1L6JAQ7-F1
#
_entry.id   AF-A0A1L6JAQ7-F1
#
_cell.length_a   1.000
_cell.length_b   1.000
_cell.length_c   1.000
_cell.angle_alpha   90.00
_cell.angle_beta   90.00
_cell.angle_gamma   90.00
#
_symmetry.space_group_name_H-M   'P 1'
#
loop_
_entity.id
_entity.type
_entity.pdbx_description
1 polymer ?
#
loop_
_entity_poly.entity_id
_entity_poly.type
_entity_poly.pdbx_seq_one_letter_code
_entity_poly.pdbx_strand_id
1 'polypeptide(L)'
;MKTPYDAAIRVQRREIDAMSVAINLQVNLLNQIDQAREEVRTSIVREADVAAADLSVSSHAYMERIRAEQNRLTRDGAAQGARLDQLRSKAASAYGAYRAIEVAAEGFVADANRQSANAEQAGIDDSSAVAFLKARRTPRGKSGR
;
A
#
# COMPACT_ATOMS: atom_id res chain seq x y z
N MET A 1 -9.39 16.47 -15.14
CA MET A 1 -10.12 17.26 -14.13
C MET A 1 -9.35 17.13 -12.82
N LYS A 2 -9.06 18.24 -12.13
CA LYS A 2 -8.37 18.20 -10.82
C LYS A 2 -9.41 17.97 -9.75
N THR A 3 -9.26 16.95 -8.89
CA THR A 3 -10.23 16.67 -7.83
C THR A 3 -9.77 17.31 -6.51
N PRO A 4 -10.71 17.66 -5.60
CA PRO A 4 -10.35 18.09 -4.24
C PRO A 4 -9.53 17.03 -3.47
N TYR A 5 -9.60 15.77 -3.89
CA TYR A 5 -8.94 14.63 -3.25
C TYR A 5 -7.48 14.43 -3.70
N ASP A 6 -7.03 15.09 -4.76
CA ASP A 6 -5.70 14.86 -5.36
C ASP A 6 -4.53 15.08 -4.37
N ALA A 7 -4.69 16.04 -3.45
CA ALA A 7 -3.69 16.30 -2.41
C ALA A 7 -3.65 15.15 -1.38
N ALA A 8 -4.81 14.67 -0.94
CA ALA A 8 -4.92 13.56 0.00
C ALA A 8 -4.38 12.25 -0.59
N ILE A 9 -4.73 11.94 -1.85
CA ILE A 9 -4.20 10.78 -2.60
C ILE A 9 -2.67 10.83 -2.64
N ARG A 10 -2.08 11.99 -2.92
CA ARG A 10 -0.62 12.16 -2.98
C ARG A 10 0.06 11.91 -1.64
N VAL A 11 -0.53 12.41 -0.54
CA VAL A 11 0.01 12.18 0.81
C VAL A 11 -0.06 10.70 1.15
N GLN A 12 -1.22 10.07 0.98
CA GLN A 12 -1.41 8.65 1.27
C GLN A 12 -0.50 7.74 0.45
N ARG A 13 -0.27 8.06 -0.82
CA ARG A 13 0.68 7.32 -1.66
C ARG A 13 2.11 7.39 -1.11
N ARG A 14 2.56 8.56 -0.65
CA ARG A 14 3.89 8.71 -0.02
C ARG A 14 4.01 7.91 1.27
N GLU A 15 2.94 7.87 2.07
CA GLU A 15 2.90 7.07 3.29
C GLU A 15 3.02 5.57 2.98
N ILE A 16 2.28 5.09 1.98
CA ILE A 16 2.35 3.70 1.49
C ILE A 16 3.76 3.36 0.98
N ASP A 17 4.37 4.24 0.20
CA ASP A 17 5.73 4.04 -0.32
C ASP A 17 6.75 3.95 0.84
N ALA A 18 6.65 4.85 1.83
CA ALA A 18 7.51 4.82 3.02
C ALA A 18 7.33 3.54 3.84
N MET A 19 6.08 3.07 3.99
CA MET A 19 5.80 1.80 4.68
C MET A 19 6.37 0.60 3.92
N SER A 20 6.30 0.60 2.59
CA SER A 20 6.86 -0.46 1.76
C SER A 20 8.37 -0.56 1.93
N VAL A 21 9.07 0.58 1.98
CA VAL A 21 10.51 0.62 2.28
C VAL A 21 10.82 0.08 3.68
N ALA A 22 10.06 0.50 4.69
CA ALA A 22 10.25 0.03 6.07
C ALA A 22 10.02 -1.49 6.21
N ILE A 23 9.00 -2.02 5.55
CA ILE A 23 8.71 -3.46 5.52
C ILE A 23 9.87 -4.22 4.88
N ASN A 24 10.37 -3.77 3.74
CA ASN A 24 11.48 -4.42 3.04
C ASN A 24 12.76 -4.42 3.90
N LEU A 25 13.05 -3.30 4.57
CA LEU A 25 14.17 -3.23 5.51
C LEU A 25 14.01 -4.27 6.63
N GLN A 26 12.81 -4.39 7.20
CA GLN A 26 12.55 -5.30 8.31
C GLN A 26 12.64 -6.78 7.89
N VAL A 27 12.19 -7.11 6.68
CA VAL A 27 12.34 -8.44 6.07
C VAL A 27 13.82 -8.77 5.86
N ASN A 28 14.61 -7.82 5.35
CA ASN A 28 16.05 -8.02 5.17
C ASN A 28 16.77 -8.27 6.51
N LEU A 29 16.39 -7.57 7.56
CA LEU A 29 16.94 -7.81 8.91
C LEU A 29 16.59 -9.20 9.44
N LEU A 30 15.37 -9.68 9.21
CA LEU A 30 14.99 -11.05 9.58
C LEU A 30 15.79 -12.09 8.81
N ASN A 31 15.98 -11.90 7.50
CA ASN A 31 16.81 -12.78 6.68
C ASN A 31 18.26 -12.84 7.19
N GLN A 32 18.83 -11.69 7.60
CA GLN A 32 20.17 -11.64 8.18
C GLN A 32 20.24 -12.39 9.52
N ILE A 33 19.21 -12.29 10.37
CA ILE A 33 19.14 -13.06 11.62
C ILE A 33 19.06 -14.55 11.33
N ASP A 34 18.26 -14.96 10.34
CA ASP A 34 18.14 -16.37 9.97
C ASP A 34 19.45 -16.93 9.38
N GLN A 35 20.16 -16.13 8.57
CA GLN A 35 21.50 -16.49 8.12
C GLN A 35 22.48 -16.63 9.30
N ALA A 36 22.48 -15.68 10.24
CA ALA A 36 23.34 -15.76 11.43
C ALA A 36 23.02 -16.98 12.30
N ARG A 37 21.75 -17.39 12.41
CA ARG A 37 21.35 -18.62 13.10
C ARG A 37 21.93 -19.86 12.43
N GLU A 38 21.93 -19.90 11.10
CA GLU A 38 22.51 -21.02 10.35
C GLU A 38 24.03 -21.06 10.46
N GLU A 39 24.69 -19.90 10.48
CA GLU A 39 26.12 -19.79 10.74
C GLU A 39 26.48 -20.30 12.14
N VAL A 40 25.71 -19.93 13.16
CA VAL A 40 25.86 -20.47 14.52
C VAL A 40 25.65 -21.98 14.56
N ARG A 41 24.61 -22.50 13.88
CA ARG A 41 24.36 -23.94 13.77
C ARG A 41 25.55 -24.67 13.14
N THR A 42 26.08 -24.13 12.05
CA THR A 42 27.26 -24.68 11.37
C THR A 42 28.50 -24.62 12.26
N SER A 43 28.68 -23.53 13.02
CA SER A 43 29.80 -23.40 13.96
C SER A 43 29.76 -24.47 15.05
N ILE A 44 28.58 -24.80 15.58
CA ILE A 44 28.42 -25.83 16.61
C ILE A 44 28.86 -27.20 16.09
N VAL A 45 28.47 -27.55 14.85
CA VAL A 45 28.88 -28.82 14.24
C VAL A 45 30.40 -28.89 14.11
N ARG A 46 31.03 -27.80 13.62
CA ARG A 46 32.50 -27.74 13.49
C ARG A 46 33.20 -27.87 14.83
N GLU A 47 32.70 -27.21 15.87
CA GLU A 47 33.28 -27.33 17.22
C GLU A 47 33.15 -28.77 17.74
N ALA A 48 32.01 -29.41 17.53
CA ALA A 48 31.80 -30.79 17.93
C ALA A 48 32.78 -31.75 17.24
N ASP A 49 33.05 -31.54 15.95
CA ASP A 49 34.03 -32.33 15.20
C ASP A 49 35.45 -32.16 15.76
N VAL A 50 35.83 -30.92 16.13
CA VAL A 50 37.15 -30.63 16.74
C VAL A 50 37.28 -31.28 18.12
N ALA A 51 36.26 -31.13 18.98
CA ALA A 51 36.25 -31.72 20.32
C ALA A 51 36.25 -33.26 20.29
N ALA A 52 35.63 -33.86 19.26
CA ALA A 52 35.68 -35.31 19.06
C ALA A 52 37.07 -35.79 18.59
N ALA A 53 37.80 -34.96 17.85
CA ALA A 53 39.15 -35.27 17.37
C ALA A 53 40.24 -35.12 18.45
N ASP A 54 40.05 -34.21 19.42
CA ASP A 54 41.00 -33.96 20.50
C ASP A 54 40.31 -33.75 21.86
N LEU A 55 40.34 -34.80 22.69
CA LEU A 55 39.76 -34.82 24.04
C LEU A 55 40.46 -33.87 25.02
N SER A 56 41.63 -33.32 24.68
CA SER A 56 42.31 -32.32 25.51
C SER A 56 41.74 -30.90 25.37
N VAL A 57 40.91 -30.68 24.34
CA VAL A 57 40.25 -29.39 24.08
C VAL A 57 38.95 -29.29 24.88
N SER A 58 38.85 -28.31 25.77
CA SER A 58 37.62 -28.02 26.51
C SER A 58 36.77 -26.96 25.78
N SER A 59 35.57 -27.35 25.32
CA SER A 59 34.64 -26.44 24.63
C SER A 59 33.66 -25.70 25.56
N HIS A 60 33.87 -25.70 26.89
CA HIS A 60 32.89 -25.12 27.82
C HIS A 60 32.63 -23.62 27.56
N ALA A 61 33.69 -22.81 27.45
CA ALA A 61 33.58 -21.38 27.20
C ALA A 61 32.96 -21.08 25.82
N TYR A 62 33.27 -21.91 24.82
CA TYR A 62 32.64 -21.83 23.50
C TYR A 62 31.12 -22.06 23.60
N MET A 63 30.70 -23.12 24.31
CA MET A 63 29.29 -23.49 24.45
C MET A 63 28.48 -22.41 25.20
N GLU A 64 29.05 -21.78 26.22
CA GLU A 64 28.41 -20.65 26.89
C GLU A 64 28.20 -19.45 25.95
N ARG A 65 29.23 -19.08 25.19
CA ARG A 65 29.14 -17.99 24.20
C ARG A 65 28.08 -18.28 23.15
N ILE A 66 28.06 -19.49 22.61
CA ILE A 66 27.09 -19.88 21.58
C ILE A 66 25.65 -19.89 22.12
N ARG A 67 25.42 -20.38 23.35
CA ARG A 67 24.10 -20.31 23.98
C ARG A 67 23.63 -18.86 24.14
N ALA A 68 24.52 -17.97 24.58
CA ALA A 68 24.23 -16.55 24.69
C ALA A 68 23.87 -15.95 23.33
N GLU A 69 24.60 -16.32 22.28
CA GLU A 69 24.38 -15.85 20.92
C GLU A 69 23.05 -16.36 20.33
N GLN A 70 22.73 -17.65 20.51
CA GLN A 70 21.44 -18.21 20.10
C GLN A 70 20.27 -17.50 20.79
N ASN A 71 20.40 -17.24 22.09
CA ASN A 71 19.40 -16.51 22.85
C ASN A 71 19.23 -15.07 22.33
N ARG A 72 20.33 -14.39 22.00
CA ARG A 72 20.32 -13.05 21.39
C ARG A 72 19.58 -13.08 20.05
N LEU A 73 19.99 -13.94 19.13
CA LEU A 73 19.37 -14.08 17.80
C LEU A 73 17.89 -14.49 17.88
N THR A 74 17.51 -15.25 18.90
CA THR A 74 16.11 -15.62 19.14
C THR A 74 15.28 -14.40 19.55
N ARG A 75 15.76 -13.62 20.53
CA ARG A 75 15.11 -12.40 20.99
C ARG A 75 15.03 -11.35 19.88
N ASP A 76 16.12 -11.14 19.16
CA ASP A 76 16.19 -10.16 18.08
C ASP A 76 15.25 -10.54 16.95
N GLY A 77 15.19 -11.82 16.57
CA GLY A 77 14.25 -12.32 15.57
C GLY A 77 12.80 -12.14 15.99
N ALA A 78 12.46 -12.43 17.25
CA ALA A 78 11.11 -12.20 17.77
C ALA A 78 10.73 -10.70 17.76
N ALA A 79 11.66 -9.82 18.17
CA ALA A 79 11.45 -8.38 18.17
C ALA A 79 11.27 -7.82 16.75
N GLN A 80 12.10 -8.26 15.80
CA GLN A 80 11.99 -7.88 14.40
C GLN A 80 10.69 -8.42 13.75
N GLY A 81 10.28 -9.65 14.11
CA GLY A 81 9.01 -10.23 13.67
C GLY A 81 7.81 -9.42 14.14
N ALA A 82 7.76 -9.08 15.42
CA ALA A 82 6.70 -8.23 15.98
C ALA A 82 6.63 -6.85 15.30
N ARG A 83 7.80 -6.24 15.00
CA ARG A 83 7.87 -4.97 14.26
C ARG A 83 7.33 -5.11 12.84
N LEU A 84 7.65 -6.21 12.14
CA LEU A 84 7.14 -6.48 10.80
C LEU A 84 5.61 -6.61 10.81
N ASP A 85 5.05 -7.31 11.78
CA ASP A 85 3.60 -7.48 11.91
C ASP A 85 2.90 -6.15 12.17
N GLN A 86 3.48 -5.29 13.02
CA GLN A 86 2.99 -3.93 13.24
C GLN A 86 3.03 -3.08 11.96
N LEU A 87 4.13 -3.15 11.19
CA LEU A 87 4.24 -2.44 9.92
C LEU A 87 3.22 -2.93 8.89
N ARG A 88 3.00 -4.24 8.80
CA ARG A 88 1.98 -4.84 7.92
C ARG A 88 0.57 -4.42 8.30
N SER A 89 0.27 -4.38 9.60
CA SER A 89 -1.02 -3.89 10.10
C SER A 89 -1.23 -2.42 9.74
N LYS A 90 -0.23 -1.56 9.96
CA LYS A 90 -0.28 -0.14 9.57
C LYS A 90 -0.45 0.04 8.06
N ALA A 91 0.28 -0.73 7.26
CA ALA A 91 0.14 -0.72 5.81
C ALA A 91 -1.27 -1.12 5.38
N ALA A 92 -1.86 -2.17 5.96
CA ALA A 92 -3.23 -2.57 5.66
C ALA A 92 -4.24 -1.45 5.96
N SER A 93 -4.10 -0.75 7.09
CA SER A 93 -4.94 0.41 7.42
C SER A 93 -4.77 1.56 6.44
N ALA A 94 -3.53 1.87 6.04
CA ALA A 94 -3.23 2.94 5.09
C ALA A 94 -3.75 2.64 3.69
N TYR A 95 -3.63 1.40 3.22
CA TYR A 95 -4.26 0.98 1.96
C TYR A 95 -5.78 1.09 2.00
N GLY A 96 -6.41 0.73 3.13
CA GLY A 96 -7.84 0.92 3.31
C GLY A 96 -8.26 2.40 3.21
N ALA A 97 -7.52 3.29 3.88
CA ALA A 97 -7.76 4.73 3.82
C ALA A 97 -7.55 5.30 2.41
N TYR A 98 -6.45 4.91 1.75
CA TYR A 98 -6.17 5.28 0.36
C TYR A 98 -7.30 4.87 -0.57
N ARG A 99 -7.78 3.62 -0.46
CA ARG A 99 -8.86 3.12 -1.32
C ARG A 99 -10.18 3.85 -1.08
N ALA A 100 -10.49 4.22 0.16
CA ALA A 100 -11.68 5.01 0.46
C ALA A 100 -11.63 6.41 -0.20
N ILE A 101 -10.47 7.07 -0.17
CA ILE A 101 -10.27 8.37 -0.82
C ILE A 101 -10.37 8.25 -2.34
N GLU A 102 -9.78 7.19 -2.92
CA GLU A 102 -9.85 6.92 -4.35
C GLU A 102 -11.29 6.73 -4.82
N VAL A 103 -12.10 5.95 -4.09
CA VAL A 103 -13.53 5.77 -4.38
C VAL A 103 -14.31 7.10 -4.27
N ALA A 104 -13.99 7.93 -3.28
CA ALA A 104 -14.61 9.25 -3.16
C ALA A 104 -14.25 10.19 -4.33
N ALA A 105 -13.01 10.11 -4.82
CA ALA A 105 -12.55 10.87 -5.97
C ALA A 105 -13.22 10.39 -7.28
N GLU A 106 -13.33 9.07 -7.48
CA GLU A 106 -14.04 8.46 -8.60
C GLU A 106 -15.52 8.91 -8.61
N GLY A 107 -16.18 8.87 -7.46
CA GLY A 107 -17.56 9.33 -7.30
C GLY A 107 -17.73 10.82 -7.65
N PHE A 108 -16.82 11.67 -7.17
CA PHE A 108 -16.84 13.10 -7.49
C PHE A 108 -16.72 13.37 -9.00
N VAL A 109 -15.83 12.67 -9.69
CA VAL A 109 -15.68 12.80 -11.15
C VAL A 109 -16.94 12.32 -11.87
N ALA A 110 -17.52 11.21 -11.44
CA ALA A 110 -18.77 10.70 -12.01
C ALA A 110 -19.93 11.70 -11.84
N ASP A 111 -20.05 12.32 -10.67
CA ASP A 111 -21.07 13.33 -10.38
C ASP A 111 -20.88 14.60 -11.20
N ALA A 112 -19.64 15.09 -11.31
CA ALA A 112 -19.32 16.25 -12.13
C ALA A 112 -19.66 16.00 -13.62
N ASN A 113 -19.34 14.82 -14.13
CA ASN A 113 -19.67 14.44 -15.50
C ASN A 113 -21.19 14.35 -15.71
N ARG A 114 -21.94 13.77 -14.76
CA ARG A 114 -23.41 13.73 -14.82
C ARG A 114 -24.02 15.14 -14.80
N GLN A 115 -23.53 16.03 -13.96
CA GLN A 115 -24.00 17.42 -13.90
C GLN A 115 -23.72 18.15 -15.22
N SER A 116 -22.54 17.95 -15.81
CA SER A 116 -22.20 18.55 -17.11
C SER A 116 -23.12 18.04 -18.23
N ALA A 117 -23.37 16.73 -18.29
CA ALA A 117 -24.26 16.14 -19.29
C ALA A 117 -25.71 16.64 -19.15
N ASN A 118 -26.21 16.72 -17.91
CA ASN A 118 -27.55 17.24 -17.64
C ASN A 118 -27.68 18.72 -18.04
N ALA A 119 -26.65 19.53 -17.79
CA ALA A 119 -26.63 20.94 -18.18
C ALA A 119 -26.61 21.12 -19.70
N GLU A 120 -25.84 20.31 -20.42
CA GLU A 120 -25.80 20.31 -21.88
C GLU A 120 -27.16 19.94 -22.48
N GLN A 121 -27.79 18.88 -21.96
CA GLN A 121 -29.09 18.44 -22.42
C GLN A 121 -30.20 19.46 -22.14
N ALA A 122 -30.20 20.08 -20.95
CA ALA A 122 -31.13 21.16 -20.64
C ALA A 122 -31.02 22.35 -21.63
N GLY A 123 -29.79 22.70 -22.03
CA GLY A 123 -29.57 23.73 -23.04
C GLY A 123 -30.09 23.35 -24.43
N ILE A 124 -29.93 22.07 -24.84
CA ILE A 124 -30.48 21.55 -26.09
C ILE A 124 -32.01 21.60 -26.07
N ASP A 125 -32.62 21.17 -24.97
CA ASP A 125 -34.07 21.14 -24.80
C ASP A 125 -34.67 22.56 -24.84
N ASP A 126 -34.06 23.52 -24.14
CA ASP A 126 -34.48 24.93 -24.15
C ASP A 126 -34.39 25.53 -25.57
N SER A 127 -33.29 25.30 -26.27
CA SER A 127 -33.11 25.80 -27.64
C SER A 127 -34.12 25.20 -28.62
N SER A 128 -34.44 23.92 -28.45
CA SER A 128 -35.43 23.19 -29.24
C SER A 128 -36.85 23.69 -28.96
N ALA A 129 -37.19 23.95 -27.69
CA ALA A 129 -38.47 24.50 -27.28
C ALA A 129 -38.68 25.92 -27.85
N VAL A 130 -37.66 26.78 -27.80
CA VAL A 130 -37.69 28.11 -28.42
C VAL A 130 -37.89 28.02 -29.94
N ALA A 131 -37.15 27.14 -30.62
CA ALA A 131 -37.29 26.93 -32.06
C ALA A 131 -38.70 26.44 -32.44
N PHE A 132 -39.27 25.51 -31.67
CA PHE A 132 -40.62 24.99 -31.86
C PHE A 132 -41.69 26.09 -31.66
N LEU A 133 -41.58 26.89 -30.60
CA LEU A 133 -42.48 28.02 -30.35
C LEU A 133 -42.41 29.07 -31.46
N LYS A 134 -41.21 29.36 -31.98
CA LYS A 134 -41.01 30.26 -33.10
C LYS A 134 -41.65 29.73 -34.38
N ALA A 135 -41.48 28.43 -34.67
CA ALA A 135 -42.11 27.78 -35.83
C ALA A 135 -43.64 27.81 -35.78
N ARG A 136 -44.25 27.65 -34.60
CA ARG A 136 -45.71 27.79 -34.40
C ARG A 136 -46.21 29.23 -34.50
N ARG A 137 -45.37 30.22 -34.16
CA ARG A 137 -45.71 31.65 -34.25
C ARG A 137 -45.62 32.20 -35.66
N THR A 138 -44.93 31.55 -36.58
CA THR A 138 -44.99 31.89 -38.01
C THR A 138 -46.39 31.54 -38.51
N PRO A 139 -47.27 32.52 -38.79
CA PRO A 139 -48.56 32.20 -39.38
C PRO A 139 -48.30 31.55 -40.74
N ARG A 140 -49.06 30.50 -41.07
CA ARG A 140 -49.14 29.96 -42.44
C ARG A 140 -49.69 31.07 -43.34
N GLY A 141 -48.80 31.97 -43.76
CA GLY A 141 -49.09 33.06 -44.66
C GLY A 141 -49.27 32.52 -46.06
N LYS A 142 -50.54 32.44 -46.48
CA LYS A 142 -51.05 32.33 -47.85
C LYS A 142 -50.91 30.96 -48.53
N SER A 143 -51.81 30.04 -48.17
CA SER A 143 -52.60 29.36 -49.20
C SER A 143 -53.66 30.35 -49.69
N GLY A 144 -53.55 30.83 -50.92
CA GLY A 144 -54.51 31.79 -51.45
C GLY A 144 -54.26 32.10 -52.92
N ARG A 145 -54.88 31.24 -53.76
CA ARG A 145 -55.07 31.30 -55.22
C ARG A 145 -53.85 31.05 -56.11
#